data_AF-A0A351UV97-F1
#
_entry.id   AF-A0A351UV97-F1
#
_cell.length_a   1.000
_cell.length_b   1.000
_cell.length_c   1.000
_cell.angle_alpha   90.00
_cell.angle_beta   90.00
_cell.angle_gamma   90.00
#
_symmetry.space_group_name_H-M   'P 1'
#
loop_
_entity.id
_entity.type
_entity.pdbx_description
1 polymer ?
#
loop_
_entity_poly.entity_id
_entity_poly.type
_entity_poly.pdbx_seq_one_letter_code
_entity_poly.pdbx_strand_id
1 'polypeptide(L)' 'DFEKLQFQIGEIIACEEVKKSRKLLCSQVKIGSQVRQIVSGIKAHYSAEEMVGKKVM' A
#
# COMPACT_ATOMS: atom_id res chain seq x y z
N ASP A 1 7.95 11.84 -21.78
CA ASP A 1 7.84 11.90 -20.30
C ASP A 1 7.00 10.80 -19.64
N PHE A 2 6.74 9.67 -20.30
CA PHE A 2 6.10 8.49 -19.67
C PHE A 2 7.06 7.32 -19.47
N GLU A 3 8.18 7.26 -20.22
CA GLU A 3 9.20 6.21 -20.10
C GLU A 3 9.98 6.22 -18.77
N LYS A 4 9.91 7.30 -17.99
CA LYS A 4 10.56 7.37 -16.66
C LYS A 4 9.72 6.74 -15.55
N LEU A 5 8.46 6.40 -15.81
CA LEU A 5 7.57 5.79 -14.84
C LEU A 5 7.80 4.28 -14.84
N GLN A 6 8.49 3.78 -13.80
CA GLN A 6 8.59 2.34 -13.56
C GLN A 6 7.37 1.87 -12.78
N PHE A 7 6.42 1.27 -13.50
CA PHE A 7 5.30 0.56 -12.88
C PHE A 7 5.80 -0.78 -12.38
N GLN A 8 5.51 -1.09 -11.12
CA GLN A 8 5.87 -2.37 -10.53
C GLN A 8 4.68 -2.93 -9.78
N ILE A 9 4.33 -4.16 -10.10
CA ILE A 9 3.27 -4.87 -9.39
C ILE A 9 3.83 -5.33 -8.04
N GLY A 10 3.16 -4.90 -6.98
CA GLY A 10 3.48 -5.26 -5.61
C GLY A 10 2.30 -5.93 -4.92
N GLU A 11 2.61 -6.82 -3.98
CA GLU A 11 1.62 -7.48 -3.15
C GLU A 11 1.61 -6.86 -1.76
N ILE A 12 0.44 -6.51 -1.24
CA ILE A 12 0.33 -5.94 0.10
C ILE A 12 0.53 -7.07 1.12
N ILE A 13 1.62 -7.04 1.87
CA ILE A 13 1.96 -8.07 2.88
C ILE A 13 1.42 -7.73 4.27
N ALA A 14 1.32 -6.43 4.58
CA ALA A 14 0.84 -5.96 5.86
C ALA A 14 0.15 -4.63 5.66
N CYS A 15 -0.85 -4.37 6.49
CA CYS A 15 -1.65 -3.17 6.40
C CYS A 15 -2.00 -2.77 7.83
N GLU A 16 -1.53 -1.61 8.27
CA GLU A 16 -1.65 -1.12 9.62
C GLU A 16 -2.30 0.26 9.62
N GLU A 17 -3.21 0.48 10.54
CA GLU A 17 -3.81 1.80 10.69
C GLU A 17 -2.89 2.76 11.44
N VAL A 18 -2.71 3.96 10.90
CA VAL A 18 -1.91 4.98 11.57
C VAL A 18 -2.75 5.59 12.69
N LYS A 19 -2.50 5.19 13.94
CA LYS A 19 -3.21 5.71 15.14
C LYS A 19 -3.15 7.25 15.25
N LYS A 20 -2.14 7.89 14.63
CA LYS A 20 -1.96 9.34 14.58
C LYS A 20 -2.80 10.06 13.51
N SER A 21 -3.52 9.34 12.65
CA SER A 21 -4.30 9.93 11.56
C SER A 21 -5.55 9.12 11.25
N ARG A 22 -6.72 9.76 11.38
CA ARG A 22 -8.03 9.13 11.19
C ARG A 22 -8.29 8.64 9.75
N LYS A 23 -7.51 9.11 8.78
CA LYS A 23 -7.70 8.84 7.34
C LYS A 23 -6.54 8.07 6.68
N LEU A 24 -5.44 7.85 7.40
CA LEU A 24 -4.23 7.25 6.83
C LEU A 24 -4.14 5.77 7.20
N LEU A 25 -3.74 4.98 6.22
CA LEU A 25 -3.51 3.55 6.32
C LEU A 25 -2.11 3.26 5.79
N CYS A 26 -1.30 2.58 6.59
CA CYS A 26 0.08 2.23 6.27
C CYS A 26 0.11 0.83 5.69
N SER A 27 0.35 0.69 4.40
CA SER A 27 0.45 -0.60 3.72
C SER A 27 1.92 -0.92 3.45
N GLN A 28 2.37 -2.10 3.83
CA GLN A 28 3.62 -2.66 3.35
C GLN A 28 3.35 -3.45 2.07
N VAL A 29 3.94 -2.99 0.98
CA VAL A 29 3.85 -3.58 -0.35
C VAL A 29 5.18 -4.25 -0.66
N LYS A 30 5.15 -5.54 -0.94
CA LYS A 30 6.29 -6.31 -1.41
C LYS A 30 6.33 -6.30 -2.93
N ILE A 31 7.38 -5.73 -3.48
CA ILE A 31 7.64 -5.62 -4.91
C ILE A 31 8.88 -6.47 -5.22
N GLY A 32 8.66 -7.67 -5.73
CA GLY A 32 9.72 -8.67 -5.93
C GLY A 32 10.45 -9.00 -4.61
N SER A 33 11.70 -8.54 -4.48
CA SER A 33 12.53 -8.75 -3.29
C SER A 33 12.52 -7.58 -2.29
N GLN A 34 11.88 -6.45 -2.62
CA GLN A 34 11.88 -5.26 -1.78
C GLN A 34 10.52 -5.07 -1.12
N VAL A 35 10.52 -4.79 0.18
CA VAL A 35 9.31 -4.36 0.90
C VAL A 35 9.35 -2.85 1.01
N ARG A 36 8.32 -2.19 0.50
CA ARG A 36 8.12 -0.75 0.62
C ARG A 36 6.94 -0.48 1.52
N GLN A 37 7.12 0.45 2.45
CA GLN A 37 6.03 0.97 3.25
C GLN A 37 5.45 2.20 2.56
N ILE A 38 4.15 2.17 2.28
CA ILE A 38 3.39 3.29 1.72
C ILE A 38 2.30 3.71 2.69
N VAL A 39 2.02 5.00 2.75
CA VAL A 39 0.93 5.52 3.57
C VAL A 39 -0.13 6.09 2.63
N SER A 40 -1.30 5.48 2.64
CA SER A 40 -2.39 5.79 1.72
C SER A 40 -3.58 6.37 2.50
N GLY A 41 -4.16 7.45 2.00
CA GLY A 41 -5.31 8.15 2.59
C GLY A 41 -6.66 7.46 2.39
N ILE A 42 -6.67 6.15 2.24
CA ILE A 42 -7.81 5.33 1.80
C ILE A 42 -8.53 4.62 2.95
N LYS A 43 -8.15 4.90 4.20
CA LYS A 43 -8.80 4.32 5.41
C LYS A 43 -10.30 4.60 5.48
N ALA A 44 -10.78 5.68 4.84
CA ALA A 44 -12.20 6.02 4.82
C ALA A 44 -13.04 5.12 3.88
N HIS A 45 -12.39 4.45 2.93
CA HIS A 45 -13.06 3.65 1.90
C HIS A 45 -12.69 2.16 1.94
N TYR A 46 -11.53 1.82 2.49
CA TYR A 46 -11.02 0.45 2.55
C TYR A 46 -10.40 0.14 3.90
N SER A 47 -10.73 -1.04 4.43
CA SER A 47 -10.14 -1.57 5.66
C SER A 47 -8.74 -2.13 5.39
N ALA A 48 -7.89 -2.10 6.42
CA ALA A 48 -6.53 -2.61 6.34
C ALA A 48 -6.52 -4.08 5.87
N GLU A 49 -7.40 -4.89 6.46
CA GLU A 49 -7.53 -6.33 6.18
C GLU A 49 -7.97 -6.65 4.75
N GLU A 50 -8.88 -5.85 4.17
CA GLU A 50 -9.31 -6.05 2.77
C GLU A 50 -8.21 -5.71 1.76
N MET A 51 -7.22 -4.95 2.18
CA MET A 51 -6.08 -4.59 1.35
C MET A 51 -4.91 -5.55 1.50
N VAL A 52 -4.78 -6.27 2.62
CA VAL A 52 -3.78 -7.33 2.77
C VAL A 52 -4.04 -8.44 1.74
N GLY A 53 -2.99 -8.83 1.01
CA GLY A 53 -3.05 -9.88 -0.02
C GLY A 53 -3.54 -9.41 -1.39
N LYS A 54 -3.96 -8.15 -1.56
CA LYS A 54 -4.25 -7.60 -2.89
C LYS A 54 -2.95 -7.25 -3.60
N LYS A 55 -2.93 -7.54 -4.91
CA LYS A 55 -1.89 -7.04 -5.82
C LYS A 55 -2.28 -5.66 -6.32
N VAL A 56 -1.39 -4.70 -6.12
CA VAL A 56 -1.50 -3.32 -6.57
C VAL A 56 -0.40 -3.03 -7.61
N MET A 57 -0.67 -2.15 -8.57
CA MET A 57 0.22 -1.78 -9.67
C MET A 57 0.64 -0.33 -9.61
#